data_AF-A0A845X966-F1
#
_entry.id   AF-A0A845X966-F1
#
_cell.length_a   1.000
_cell.length_b   1.000
_cell.length_c   1.000
_cell.angle_alpha   90.00
_cell.angle_beta   90.00
_cell.angle_gamma   90.00
#
_symmetry.space_group_name_H-M   'P 1'
#
loop_
_entity.id
_entity.type
_entity.pdbx_description
1 polymer ?
#
loop_
_entity_poly.entity_id
_entity_poly.type
_entity_poly.pdbx_seq_one_letter_code
_entity_poly.pdbx_strand_id
1 'polypeptide(L)'
;MSDSTSIKTALLAQIQQLDPQDALLPSGHPEIDEAIAQLEPLTPIAQPLDSEHWSQLLGTWTLIYASRGTVVTRRINQPSSFELPKVQIQQVWQTLSSEAGQLLTENGAKLILPVLGSLKLLAHGVWTPTDDQTATVTFHKFVFQLTVSTLGWQLPQLTLPIPSFWQREATWITSYLDHNLRFGRGATGNLFVFVKDAPTQTLPSDGL
;
A
#
# COMPACT_ATOMS: atom_id res chain seq x y z
N MET A 1 -11.30 -10.80 -24.94
CA MET A 1 -11.81 -10.18 -23.70
C MET A 1 -12.03 -11.20 -22.57
N SER A 2 -12.04 -12.51 -22.83
CA SER A 2 -12.23 -13.55 -21.79
C SER A 2 -10.97 -13.87 -20.97
N ASP A 3 -9.77 -13.57 -21.48
CA ASP A 3 -8.52 -14.05 -20.89
C ASP A 3 -8.02 -13.19 -19.72
N SER A 4 -8.17 -11.85 -19.74
CA SER A 4 -7.72 -11.00 -18.62
C SER A 4 -8.54 -11.22 -17.34
N THR A 5 -9.85 -11.42 -17.48
CA THR A 5 -10.75 -11.68 -16.36
C THR A 5 -10.45 -13.03 -15.69
N SER A 6 -10.15 -14.06 -16.47
CA SER A 6 -9.79 -15.38 -15.91
C SER A 6 -8.43 -15.32 -15.20
N ILE A 7 -7.42 -14.67 -15.79
CA ILE A 7 -6.10 -14.48 -15.17
C ILE A 7 -6.23 -13.68 -13.87
N LYS A 8 -6.99 -12.58 -13.86
CA LYS A 8 -7.26 -11.78 -12.66
C LYS A 8 -7.93 -12.58 -11.56
N THR A 9 -8.93 -13.40 -11.92
CA THR A 9 -9.65 -14.24 -10.96
C THR A 9 -8.71 -15.28 -10.35
N ALA A 10 -7.88 -15.91 -11.16
CA ALA A 10 -6.86 -16.87 -10.71
C ALA A 10 -5.82 -16.21 -9.79
N LEU A 11 -5.31 -15.02 -10.16
CA LEU A 11 -4.36 -14.24 -9.36
C LEU A 11 -4.92 -13.94 -7.96
N LEU A 12 -6.14 -13.42 -7.88
CA LEU A 12 -6.76 -13.08 -6.60
C LEU A 12 -7.02 -14.32 -5.75
N ALA A 13 -7.43 -15.44 -6.37
CA ALA A 13 -7.62 -16.70 -5.67
C ALA A 13 -6.31 -17.26 -5.11
N GLN A 14 -5.20 -17.16 -5.85
CA GLN A 14 -3.87 -17.58 -5.38
C GLN A 14 -3.41 -16.73 -4.19
N ILE A 15 -3.53 -15.39 -4.28
CA ILE A 15 -3.15 -14.49 -3.16
C ILE A 15 -3.99 -14.79 -1.91
N GLN A 16 -5.29 -15.08 -2.06
CA GLN A 16 -6.17 -15.41 -0.93
C GLN A 16 -5.81 -16.73 -0.22
N GLN A 17 -5.08 -17.62 -0.87
CA GLN A 17 -4.62 -18.88 -0.27
C GLN A 17 -3.33 -18.71 0.53
N LEU A 18 -2.63 -17.59 0.38
CA LEU A 18 -1.41 -17.31 1.14
C LEU A 18 -1.73 -16.97 2.60
N ASP A 19 -0.77 -17.28 3.47
CA ASP A 19 -0.76 -16.67 4.80
C ASP A 19 -0.64 -15.14 4.66
N PRO A 20 -1.40 -14.32 5.41
CA PRO A 20 -1.34 -12.87 5.26
C PRO A 20 0.05 -12.26 5.45
N GLN A 21 0.90 -12.85 6.29
CA GLN A 21 2.28 -12.39 6.43
C GLN A 21 3.11 -12.78 5.21
N ASP A 22 2.92 -13.98 4.66
CA ASP A 22 3.59 -14.41 3.43
C ASP A 22 3.16 -13.55 2.23
N ALA A 23 1.89 -13.20 2.11
CA ALA A 23 1.43 -12.32 1.03
C ALA A 23 2.09 -10.91 1.08
N LEU A 24 2.27 -10.35 2.28
CA LEU A 24 2.86 -9.02 2.46
C LEU A 24 4.39 -9.04 2.54
N LEU A 25 4.98 -10.19 2.91
CA LEU A 25 6.42 -10.42 3.11
C LEU A 25 6.89 -11.72 2.45
N PRO A 26 6.64 -11.94 1.15
CA PRO A 26 6.84 -13.25 0.56
C PRO A 26 8.31 -13.59 0.46
N SER A 27 8.57 -14.88 0.61
CA SER A 27 9.84 -15.49 0.23
C SER A 27 9.95 -15.70 -1.30
N GLY A 28 8.83 -15.61 -2.03
CA GLY A 28 8.71 -15.54 -3.48
C GLY A 28 7.61 -16.46 -4.02
N HIS A 29 6.77 -15.96 -4.95
CA HIS A 29 5.68 -16.72 -5.58
C HIS A 29 5.71 -16.55 -7.11
N PRO A 30 6.46 -17.41 -7.84
CA PRO A 30 6.65 -17.24 -9.28
C PRO A 30 5.33 -17.32 -10.07
N GLU A 31 4.37 -18.13 -9.63
CA GLU A 31 3.05 -18.25 -10.25
C GLU A 31 2.23 -16.95 -10.17
N ILE A 32 2.31 -16.23 -9.04
CA ILE A 32 1.65 -14.94 -8.83
C ILE A 32 2.35 -13.87 -9.67
N ASP A 33 3.69 -13.87 -9.66
CA ASP A 33 4.50 -12.93 -10.42
C ASP A 33 4.29 -13.09 -11.94
N GLU A 34 4.12 -14.33 -12.43
CA GLU A 34 3.80 -14.64 -13.83
C GLU A 34 2.41 -14.14 -14.23
N ALA A 35 1.38 -14.41 -13.40
CA ALA A 35 0.04 -13.92 -13.65
C ALA A 35 -0.02 -12.38 -13.71
N ILE A 36 0.76 -11.70 -12.87
CA ILE A 36 0.87 -10.24 -12.90
C ILE A 36 1.55 -9.78 -14.19
N ALA A 37 2.65 -10.41 -14.61
CA ALA A 37 3.34 -10.08 -15.85
C ALA A 37 2.44 -10.27 -17.09
N GLN A 38 1.52 -11.23 -17.07
CA GLN A 38 0.53 -11.41 -18.14
C GLN A 38 -0.58 -10.33 -18.13
N LEU A 39 -0.92 -9.78 -16.97
CA LEU A 39 -1.96 -8.75 -16.82
C LEU A 39 -1.48 -7.33 -17.14
N GLU A 40 -0.24 -6.97 -16.79
CA GLU A 40 0.32 -5.63 -17.04
C GLU A 40 0.16 -5.12 -18.48
N PRO A 41 0.49 -5.87 -19.55
CA PRO A 41 0.27 -5.42 -20.92
C PRO A 41 -1.22 -5.29 -21.30
N LEU A 42 -2.12 -5.81 -20.47
CA LEU A 42 -3.57 -5.77 -20.65
C LEU A 42 -4.23 -4.69 -19.77
N THR A 43 -3.46 -3.73 -19.24
CA THR A 43 -3.99 -2.64 -18.40
C THR A 43 -5.14 -1.91 -19.11
N PRO A 44 -6.34 -1.82 -18.51
CA PRO A 44 -7.45 -1.07 -19.10
C PRO A 44 -7.18 0.44 -19.19
N ILE A 45 -6.34 0.96 -18.30
CA ILE A 45 -5.99 2.39 -18.22
C ILE A 45 -4.48 2.51 -18.44
N ALA A 46 -4.07 2.91 -19.64
CA ALA A 46 -2.66 3.01 -20.04
C ALA A 46 -1.95 4.27 -19.49
N GLN A 47 -2.72 5.31 -19.16
CA GLN A 47 -2.24 6.60 -18.66
C GLN A 47 -2.87 6.95 -17.30
N PRO A 48 -2.62 6.15 -16.25
CA PRO A 48 -3.28 6.28 -14.94
C PRO A 48 -2.99 7.60 -14.22
N LEU A 49 -1.90 8.30 -14.58
CA LEU A 49 -1.53 9.58 -13.96
C LEU A 49 -2.07 10.80 -14.69
N ASP A 50 -2.73 10.62 -15.84
CA ASP A 50 -3.49 11.70 -16.47
C ASP A 50 -4.66 12.12 -15.55
N SER A 51 -4.81 13.43 -15.37
CA SER A 51 -5.89 14.04 -14.60
C SER A 51 -7.30 13.54 -15.00
N GLU A 52 -7.52 13.20 -16.27
CA GLU A 52 -8.80 12.65 -16.74
C GLU A 52 -9.11 11.26 -16.14
N HIS A 53 -8.06 10.50 -15.78
CA HIS A 53 -8.17 9.15 -15.21
C HIS A 53 -8.03 9.12 -13.69
N TRP A 54 -7.79 10.26 -13.02
CA TRP A 54 -7.60 10.30 -11.57
C TRP A 54 -8.77 9.70 -10.81
N SER A 55 -10.02 9.86 -11.28
CA SER A 55 -11.20 9.23 -10.63
C SER A 55 -11.05 7.71 -10.41
N GLN A 56 -10.33 7.03 -11.30
CA GLN A 56 -10.05 5.59 -11.21
C GLN A 56 -8.93 5.30 -10.20
N LEU A 57 -7.92 6.18 -10.12
CA LEU A 57 -6.77 6.08 -9.22
C LEU A 57 -7.06 6.51 -7.77
N LEU A 58 -7.91 7.52 -7.56
CA LEU A 58 -8.22 8.08 -6.24
C LEU A 58 -9.02 7.10 -5.37
N GLY A 59 -8.84 7.19 -4.05
CA GLY A 59 -9.49 6.35 -3.06
C GLY A 59 -8.49 5.57 -2.20
N THR A 60 -9.02 4.63 -1.40
CA THR A 60 -8.21 3.78 -0.52
C THR A 60 -7.95 2.43 -1.17
N TRP A 61 -6.69 2.03 -1.14
CA TRP A 61 -6.15 0.83 -1.76
C TRP A 61 -5.49 -0.02 -0.70
N THR A 62 -6.02 -1.21 -0.43
CA THR A 62 -5.42 -2.17 0.49
C THR A 62 -4.38 -3.01 -0.26
N LEU A 63 -3.16 -3.08 0.27
CA LEU A 63 -2.10 -3.96 -0.25
C LEU A 63 -2.43 -5.40 0.10
N ILE A 64 -2.49 -6.27 -0.90
CA ILE A 64 -2.77 -7.70 -0.72
C ILE A 64 -1.59 -8.60 -1.08
N TYR A 65 -0.61 -8.11 -1.85
CA TYR A 65 0.59 -8.87 -2.19
C TYR A 65 1.79 -7.97 -2.52
N ALA A 66 3.02 -8.40 -2.23
CA ALA A 66 4.23 -7.69 -2.65
C ALA A 66 5.42 -8.62 -2.97
N SER A 67 5.87 -8.76 -4.22
CA SER A 67 6.77 -9.86 -4.67
C SER A 67 8.14 -10.00 -3.99
N ARG A 68 8.65 -8.92 -3.38
CA ARG A 68 9.93 -8.89 -2.68
C ARG A 68 9.78 -7.90 -1.54
N GLY A 69 9.72 -8.40 -0.30
CA GLY A 69 9.52 -7.60 0.90
C GLY A 69 10.20 -6.23 0.82
N THR A 70 9.45 -5.17 1.14
CA THR A 70 9.92 -3.78 1.06
C THR A 70 11.25 -3.58 1.81
N VAL A 71 12.00 -2.52 1.47
CA VAL A 71 13.24 -2.16 2.19
C VAL A 71 13.00 -2.06 3.71
N VAL A 72 11.79 -1.69 4.14
CA VAL A 72 11.39 -1.62 5.55
C VAL A 72 11.39 -3.00 6.21
N THR A 73 11.04 -4.06 5.49
CA THR A 73 10.82 -5.38 6.07
C THR A 73 12.03 -6.30 5.95
N ARG A 74 12.97 -6.01 5.02
CA ARG A 74 14.29 -6.65 4.98
C ARG A 74 15.06 -6.51 6.30
N ARG A 75 14.85 -5.43 7.06
CA ARG A 75 15.50 -5.21 8.37
C ARG A 75 14.80 -5.89 9.54
N ILE A 76 13.51 -6.18 9.44
CA ILE A 76 12.74 -6.84 10.50
C ILE A 76 13.03 -8.35 10.52
N ASN A 77 13.29 -8.95 9.36
CA ASN A 77 13.65 -10.37 9.22
C ASN A 77 15.16 -10.64 9.35
N GLN A 78 15.99 -9.66 9.74
CA GLN A 78 17.37 -9.94 10.10
C GLN A 78 17.39 -10.51 11.53
N PRO A 79 17.99 -11.68 11.76
CA PRO A 79 18.15 -12.23 13.10
C PRO A 79 19.15 -11.38 13.89
N SER A 80 18.68 -10.30 14.50
CA SER A 80 19.37 -9.67 15.61
C SER A 80 19.27 -10.57 16.83
N SER A 81 20.35 -10.67 17.61
CA SER A 81 20.54 -11.55 18.79
C SER A 81 19.60 -11.29 19.98
N PHE A 82 18.51 -10.55 19.76
CA PHE A 82 17.42 -10.31 20.69
C PHE A 82 16.15 -10.84 20.03
N GLU A 83 15.54 -11.88 20.61
CA GLU A 83 14.24 -12.41 20.22
C GLU A 83 13.15 -11.36 20.52
N LEU A 84 13.02 -10.36 19.65
CA LEU A 84 11.88 -9.45 19.70
C LEU A 84 10.61 -10.27 19.42
N PRO A 85 9.53 -10.09 20.19
CA PRO A 85 8.27 -10.77 19.94
C PRO A 85 7.81 -10.50 18.50
N LYS A 86 7.39 -11.55 17.79
CA LYS A 86 7.04 -11.53 16.37
C LYS A 86 5.96 -10.48 16.07
N VAL A 87 6.36 -9.29 15.65
CA VAL A 87 5.47 -8.22 15.18
C VAL A 87 4.78 -8.70 13.91
N GLN A 88 3.45 -8.60 13.86
CA GLN A 88 2.68 -9.00 12.69
C GLN A 88 2.16 -7.76 11.95
N ILE A 89 2.23 -7.79 10.62
CA ILE A 89 1.61 -6.75 9.79
C ILE A 89 0.15 -7.13 9.63
N GLN A 90 -0.76 -6.37 10.25
CA GLN A 90 -2.19 -6.62 10.11
C GLN A 90 -2.73 -6.13 8.76
N GLN A 91 -2.29 -4.94 8.34
CA GLN A 91 -2.77 -4.32 7.11
C GLN A 91 -1.76 -3.28 6.63
N VAL A 92 -1.63 -3.14 5.31
CA VAL A 92 -0.96 -2.02 4.65
C VAL A 92 -1.94 -1.44 3.63
N TRP A 93 -2.03 -0.13 3.55
CA TRP A 93 -2.90 0.56 2.59
C TRP A 93 -2.25 1.83 2.06
N GLN A 94 -2.82 2.35 0.98
CA GLN A 94 -2.52 3.65 0.43
C GLN A 94 -3.82 4.36 0.11
N THR A 95 -4.00 5.58 0.61
CA THR A 95 -5.06 6.47 0.17
C THR A 95 -4.46 7.49 -0.80
N LEU A 96 -5.08 7.65 -1.95
CA LEU A 96 -4.77 8.69 -2.92
C LEU A 96 -5.93 9.68 -2.97
N SER A 97 -5.62 10.97 -2.83
CA SER A 97 -6.58 12.07 -2.93
C SER A 97 -6.05 13.14 -3.89
N SER A 98 -6.95 14.00 -4.37
CA SER A 98 -6.58 15.17 -5.16
C SER A 98 -6.97 16.43 -4.40
N GLU A 99 -6.03 17.34 -4.22
CA GLU A 99 -6.25 18.65 -3.62
C GLU A 99 -5.48 19.69 -4.41
N ALA A 100 -6.14 20.78 -4.80
CA ALA A 100 -5.53 21.88 -5.55
C ALA A 100 -4.74 21.45 -6.81
N GLY A 101 -5.19 20.39 -7.50
CA GLY A 101 -4.52 19.87 -8.69
C GLY A 101 -3.25 19.05 -8.42
N GLN A 102 -3.03 18.63 -7.16
CA GLN A 102 -1.94 17.74 -6.78
C GLN A 102 -2.49 16.39 -6.30
N LEU A 103 -1.78 15.31 -6.64
CA LEU A 103 -2.04 13.99 -6.09
C LEU A 103 -1.36 13.87 -4.73
N LEU A 104 -2.16 13.74 -3.68
CA LEU A 104 -1.69 13.50 -2.33
C LEU A 104 -1.76 12.00 -2.02
N THR A 105 -0.86 11.54 -1.17
CA THR A 105 -0.84 10.15 -0.72
C THR A 105 -0.74 10.06 0.80
N GLU A 106 -1.47 9.11 1.36
CA GLU A 106 -1.28 8.60 2.73
C GLU A 106 -1.01 7.10 2.65
N ASN A 107 0.22 6.69 2.94
CA ASN A 107 0.59 5.28 3.05
C ASN A 107 0.50 4.85 4.51
N GLY A 108 -0.34 3.87 4.80
CA GLY A 108 -0.58 3.40 6.14
C GLY A 108 -0.17 1.95 6.36
N ALA A 109 0.23 1.64 7.59
CA ALA A 109 0.40 0.28 8.06
C ALA A 109 -0.16 0.15 9.47
N LYS A 110 -0.77 -1.00 9.76
CA LYS A 110 -1.20 -1.38 11.10
C LYS A 110 -0.45 -2.64 11.51
N LEU A 111 0.25 -2.55 12.64
CA LEU A 111 1.06 -3.62 13.20
C LEU A 111 0.40 -4.12 14.48
N ILE A 112 0.41 -5.44 14.69
CA ILE A 112 0.06 -6.06 15.96
C ILE A 112 1.36 -6.28 16.73
N LEU A 113 1.42 -5.68 17.92
CA LEU A 113 2.51 -5.80 18.86
C LEU A 113 2.09 -6.79 19.94
N PRO A 114 2.72 -7.98 20.03
CA PRO A 114 2.37 -8.96 21.05
C PRO A 114 2.42 -8.33 22.45
N VAL A 115 1.42 -8.63 23.29
CA VAL A 115 1.24 -8.11 24.66
C VAL A 115 0.88 -6.63 24.75
N LEU A 116 1.39 -5.76 23.86
CA LEU A 116 1.17 -4.32 23.94
C LEU A 116 -0.15 -3.90 23.29
N GLY A 117 -0.44 -4.34 22.07
CA GLY A 117 -1.65 -3.97 21.33
C GLY A 117 -1.39 -3.75 19.85
N SER A 118 -1.68 -2.55 19.33
CA SER A 118 -1.46 -2.24 17.91
C SER A 118 -0.83 -0.87 17.68
N LEU A 119 -0.01 -0.78 16.64
CA LEU A 119 0.64 0.44 16.20
C LEU A 119 0.18 0.79 14.78
N LYS A 120 -0.40 1.98 14.62
CA LYS A 120 -0.72 2.57 13.32
C LYS A 120 0.39 3.52 12.91
N LEU A 121 0.90 3.35 11.70
CA LEU A 121 1.91 4.18 11.06
C LEU A 121 1.29 4.80 9.80
N LEU A 122 1.47 6.09 9.60
CA LEU A 122 1.07 6.80 8.38
C LEU A 122 2.26 7.59 7.85
N ALA A 123 2.43 7.60 6.53
CA ALA A 123 3.36 8.45 5.82
C ALA A 123 2.57 9.28 4.81
N HIS A 124 2.63 10.61 4.94
CA HIS A 124 1.95 11.50 4.00
C HIS A 124 2.93 12.08 3.00
N GLY A 125 2.51 12.14 1.75
CA GLY A 125 3.34 12.62 0.66
C GLY A 125 2.55 13.21 -0.49
N VAL A 126 3.29 13.62 -1.51
CA VAL A 126 2.76 14.12 -2.78
C VAL A 126 3.34 13.27 -3.90
N TRP A 127 2.49 12.90 -4.84
CA TRP A 127 2.89 12.31 -6.10
C TRP A 127 3.05 13.42 -7.13
N THR A 128 4.23 13.47 -7.75
CA THR A 128 4.52 14.35 -8.88
C THR A 128 4.68 13.47 -10.11
N PRO A 129 3.68 13.41 -11.01
CA PRO A 129 3.80 12.66 -12.26
C PRO A 129 5.03 13.13 -13.05
N THR A 130 5.84 12.18 -13.50
CA THR A 130 6.98 12.43 -14.39
C THR A 130 6.67 11.98 -15.82
N ASP A 131 5.77 11.01 -15.97
CA ASP A 131 5.16 10.59 -17.22
C ASP A 131 3.76 10.01 -16.95
N ASP A 132 3.16 9.34 -17.94
CA ASP A 132 1.79 8.80 -17.89
C ASP A 132 1.56 7.71 -16.81
N GLN A 133 2.62 7.02 -16.37
CA GLN A 133 2.56 5.90 -15.43
C GLN A 133 3.47 6.07 -14.21
N THR A 134 4.51 6.90 -14.33
CA THR A 134 5.54 7.10 -13.33
C THR A 134 5.34 8.40 -12.57
N ALA A 135 5.42 8.32 -11.24
CA ALA A 135 5.44 9.47 -10.36
C ALA A 135 6.64 9.42 -9.43
N THR A 136 7.16 10.59 -9.11
CA THR A 136 8.02 10.79 -7.95
C THR A 136 7.17 11.03 -6.72
N VAL A 137 7.38 10.23 -5.68
CA VAL A 137 6.67 10.35 -4.40
C VAL A 137 7.59 10.97 -3.36
N THR A 138 7.19 12.10 -2.80
CA THR A 138 7.92 12.80 -1.74
C THR A 138 7.11 12.76 -0.46
N PHE A 139 7.68 12.21 0.60
CA PHE A 139 7.03 12.16 1.93
C PHE A 139 7.45 13.35 2.79
N HIS A 140 6.49 13.96 3.48
CA HIS A 140 6.68 15.20 4.24
C HIS A 140 6.46 15.03 5.74
N LYS A 141 5.68 14.01 6.16
CA LYS A 141 5.40 13.75 7.58
C LYS A 141 5.07 12.29 7.81
N PHE A 142 5.39 11.83 9.02
CA PHE A 142 4.94 10.56 9.55
C PHE A 142 4.01 10.78 10.73
N VAL A 143 2.98 9.94 10.85
CA VAL A 143 2.08 9.92 12.01
C VAL A 143 2.10 8.54 12.64
N PHE A 144 2.19 8.50 13.96
CA PHE A 144 2.24 7.28 14.76
C PHE A 144 1.09 7.30 15.76
N GLN A 145 0.42 6.17 15.94
CA GLN A 145 -0.61 6.01 16.97
C GLN A 145 -0.53 4.62 17.59
N LEU A 146 -0.28 4.58 18.90
CA LEU A 146 -0.26 3.34 19.67
C LEU A 146 -1.60 3.14 20.39
N THR A 147 -2.16 1.95 20.23
CA THR A 147 -3.30 1.47 21.02
C THR A 147 -2.81 0.34 21.93
N VAL A 148 -2.94 0.53 23.24
CA VAL A 148 -2.54 -0.44 24.27
C VAL A 148 -3.75 -1.27 24.69
N SER A 149 -3.85 -2.50 24.19
CA SER A 149 -5.06 -3.32 24.32
C SER A 149 -5.37 -3.74 25.76
N THR A 150 -4.34 -3.99 26.56
CA THR A 150 -4.47 -4.43 27.96
C THR A 150 -5.06 -3.37 28.88
N LEU A 151 -4.88 -2.09 28.53
CA LEU A 151 -5.34 -0.94 29.30
C LEU A 151 -6.50 -0.21 28.63
N GLY A 152 -6.88 -0.62 27.41
CA GLY A 152 -7.88 0.08 26.60
C GLY A 152 -7.46 1.49 26.21
N TRP A 153 -6.16 1.80 26.25
CA TRP A 153 -5.66 3.16 25.99
C TRP A 153 -5.37 3.36 24.51
N GLN A 154 -5.77 4.52 24.00
CA GLN A 154 -5.34 5.02 22.71
C GLN A 154 -4.50 6.26 22.95
N LEU A 155 -3.20 6.15 22.69
CA LEU A 155 -2.30 7.30 22.84
C LEU A 155 -2.62 8.35 21.76
N PRO A 156 -2.39 9.64 22.05
CA PRO A 156 -2.55 10.69 21.05
C PRO A 156 -1.64 10.42 19.85
N GLN A 157 -2.08 10.89 18.68
CA GLN A 157 -1.28 10.78 17.47
C GLN A 157 -0.04 11.66 17.59
N LEU A 158 1.12 11.06 17.32
CA LEU A 158 2.39 11.78 17.25
C LEU A 158 2.71 12.06 15.78
N THR A 159 2.78 13.33 15.42
CA THR A 159 3.17 13.79 14.08
C THR A 159 4.63 14.22 14.08
N LEU A 160 5.43 13.58 13.24
CA LEU A 160 6.83 13.91 13.03
C LEU A 160 6.99 14.52 11.63
N PRO A 161 7.22 15.84 11.51
CA PRO A 161 7.52 16.45 10.21
C PRO A 161 8.90 15.99 9.73
N ILE A 162 9.04 15.80 8.42
CA ILE A 162 10.31 15.48 7.77
C ILE A 162 10.87 16.79 7.20
N PRO A 163 11.97 17.32 7.77
CA PRO A 163 12.61 18.50 7.22
C PRO A 163 13.03 18.26 5.77
N SER A 164 12.95 19.28 4.92
CA SER A 164 13.20 19.17 3.47
C SER A 164 14.55 18.51 3.11
N PHE A 165 15.59 18.75 3.90
CA PHE A 165 16.91 18.16 3.72
C PHE A 165 17.00 16.65 4.01
N TRP A 166 15.98 16.06 4.64
CA TRP A 166 15.84 14.61 4.85
C TRP A 166 14.77 13.97 3.95
N GLN A 167 14.03 14.78 3.19
CA GLN A 167 12.99 14.25 2.32
C GLN A 167 13.64 13.36 1.27
N ARG A 168 13.16 12.13 1.20
CA ARG A 168 13.57 11.16 0.21
C ARG A 168 12.46 11.03 -0.80
N GLU A 169 12.88 11.03 -2.05
CA GLU A 169 12.04 10.75 -3.19
C GLU A 169 12.05 9.25 -3.48
N ALA A 170 10.90 8.73 -3.86
CA ALA A 170 10.76 7.37 -4.34
C ALA A 170 10.06 7.37 -5.69
N THR A 171 10.66 6.73 -6.69
CA THR A 171 9.99 6.48 -7.96
C THR A 171 8.94 5.39 -7.79
N TRP A 172 7.73 5.68 -8.26
CA TRP A 172 6.61 4.77 -8.28
C TRP A 172 6.01 4.67 -9.68
N ILE A 173 5.78 3.45 -10.16
CA ILE A 173 5.19 3.19 -11.48
C ILE A 173 3.86 2.48 -11.26
N THR A 174 2.78 2.98 -11.84
CA THR A 174 1.49 2.28 -11.88
C THR A 174 1.39 1.48 -13.17
N SER A 175 1.76 0.20 -13.13
CA SER A 175 1.90 -0.65 -14.31
C SER A 175 0.60 -1.34 -14.75
N TYR A 176 -0.40 -1.38 -13.87
CA TYR A 176 -1.74 -1.85 -14.18
C TYR A 176 -2.75 -1.09 -13.33
N LEU A 177 -3.85 -0.65 -13.95
CA LEU A 177 -4.96 -0.03 -13.23
C LEU A 177 -6.30 -0.42 -13.87
N ASP A 178 -7.19 -0.95 -13.05
CA ASP A 178 -8.62 -1.05 -13.33
C ASP A 178 -9.46 -0.53 -12.16
N HIS A 179 -10.78 -0.73 -12.23
CA HIS A 179 -11.75 -0.20 -11.25
C HIS A 179 -11.48 -0.62 -9.80
N ASN A 180 -10.88 -1.80 -9.56
CA ASN A 180 -10.68 -2.31 -8.20
C ASN A 180 -9.32 -2.99 -7.97
N LEU A 181 -8.46 -3.10 -8.98
CA LEU A 181 -7.14 -3.70 -8.90
C LEU A 181 -6.10 -2.76 -9.47
N ARG A 182 -4.98 -2.62 -8.76
CA ARG A 182 -3.86 -1.79 -9.17
C ARG A 182 -2.54 -2.47 -8.87
N PHE A 183 -1.63 -2.45 -9.83
CA PHE A 183 -0.24 -2.87 -9.62
C PHE A 183 0.68 -1.67 -9.57
N GLY A 184 1.55 -1.65 -8.58
CA GLY A 184 2.60 -0.66 -8.41
C GLY A 184 3.97 -1.30 -8.49
N ARG A 185 4.93 -0.58 -9.07
CA ARG A 185 6.35 -0.96 -9.05
C ARG A 185 7.19 0.15 -8.44
N GLY A 186 8.13 -0.24 -7.58
CA GLY A 186 9.18 0.66 -7.11
C GLY A 186 10.38 0.70 -8.07
N ALA A 187 11.26 1.69 -7.90
CA ALA A 187 12.48 1.87 -8.72
C ALA A 187 13.36 0.61 -8.87
N THR A 188 13.39 -0.27 -7.86
CA THR A 188 14.21 -1.49 -7.85
C THR A 188 13.47 -2.73 -8.36
N GLY A 189 12.30 -2.56 -8.99
CA GLY A 189 11.50 -3.66 -9.54
C GLY A 189 10.65 -4.42 -8.51
N ASN A 190 10.53 -3.92 -7.27
CA ASN A 190 9.58 -4.48 -6.29
C ASN A 190 8.16 -4.27 -6.81
N LEU A 191 7.33 -5.30 -6.71
CA LEU A 191 5.94 -5.29 -7.16
C LEU A 191 4.99 -5.21 -5.97
N PHE A 192 3.87 -4.51 -6.15
CA PHE A 192 2.84 -4.32 -5.15
C PHE A 192 1.46 -4.49 -5.80
N VAL A 193 0.61 -5.31 -5.21
CA VAL A 193 -0.76 -5.53 -5.70
C VAL A 193 -1.74 -4.96 -4.68
N PHE A 194 -2.58 -4.06 -5.15
CA PHE A 194 -3.59 -3.40 -4.33
C PHE A 194 -4.99 -3.70 -4.82
N VAL A 195 -5.91 -3.88 -3.89
CA VAL A 195 -7.35 -3.86 -4.15
C VAL A 195 -7.97 -2.58 -3.62
N LYS A 196 -8.89 -2.00 -4.37
CA LYS A 196 -9.61 -0.81 -3.94
C LYS A 196 -10.64 -1.20 -2.89
N ASP A 197 -10.62 -0.52 -1.76
CA ASP A 197 -11.68 -0.69 -0.78
C ASP A 197 -13.00 -0.19 -1.40
N ALA A 198 -14.11 -0.86 -1.11
CA ALA A 198 -15.41 -0.30 -1.43
C ALA A 198 -15.51 1.08 -0.77
N PRO A 199 -16.06 2.11 -1.45
CA PRO A 199 -16.21 3.43 -0.85
C PRO A 199 -16.89 3.25 0.50
N THR A 200 -16.19 3.62 1.57
CA THR A 200 -16.74 3.53 2.92
C THR A 200 -17.99 4.40 2.92
N GLN A 201 -19.17 3.80 2.98
CA GLN A 201 -20.37 4.54 3.35
C GLN A 201 -20.05 5.15 4.71
N THR A 202 -19.84 6.45 4.73
CA THR A 202 -19.90 7.25 5.95
C THR A 202 -21.20 6.89 6.65
N LEU A 203 -21.08 6.18 7.77
CA LEU A 203 -22.20 6.02 8.70
C LEU A 203 -22.75 7.43 8.97
N PRO A 204 -24.08 7.64 8.93
CA PRO A 204 -24.65 8.93 9.27
C PRO A 204 -24.17 9.29 10.67
N SER A 205 -23.56 10.46 10.78
CA SER A 205 -23.34 11.12 12.07
C SER A 205 -24.68 11.18 12.78
N ASP A 206 -24.80 10.48 13.91
CA ASP A 206 -25.95 10.58 14.80
C ASP A 206 -26.27 12.06 15.02
N GLY A 207 -27.47 12.44 14.59
CA GLY A 207 -28.02 13.76 14.83
C GLY A 207 -28.22 13.95 16.34
N LEU A 208 -27.79 15.13 16.80
CA LEU A 208 -28.23 15.73 18.07
C LEU A 208 -29.76 15.82 18.14
#